data_AF-A0A1H6JLT0-F1
#
_entry.id   AF-A0A1H6JLT0-F1
#
_cell.length_a   1.000
_cell.length_b   1.000
_cell.length_c   1.000
_cell.angle_alpha   90.00
_cell.angle_beta   90.00
_cell.angle_gamma   90.00
#
_symmetry.space_group_name_H-M   'P 1'
#
loop_
_entity.id
_entity.type
_entity.pdbx_description
1 polymer ?
#
loop_
_entity_poly.entity_id
_entity_poly.type
_entity_poly.pdbx_seq_one_letter_code
_entity_poly.pdbx_strand_id
1 'polypeptide(L)'
;MCIEGFGPDQIAKKLSSEKVLIPIAYAISKGYIASGNYKYPTRWNDSTVVKILEHMEYLGHTVNFKTHRKSYKIKKKMQTPREEWKIFENTHPAIITQHDFDLVQALRQNRRRMQKCEELNPFSGMVYCADCGAKMYLCRARTQPKNQDHLKCSTYAKDQLECSAHYIRTVVLQELVLKELNKLLDTIHEHEDEFVQLAMERSAVDHEYDLKKAKRTLYKNEKRIAELDKLFTRLYKDNVSGKITEV
;
A
#
# COMPACT_ATOMS: atom_id res chain seq x y z
N MET A 1 2.39 -6.33 -14.19
CA MET A 1 1.10 -5.57 -14.05
C MET A 1 1.03 -4.66 -12.82
N CYS A 2 1.05 -5.15 -11.58
CA CYS A 2 0.91 -4.23 -10.42
C CYS A 2 2.11 -3.29 -10.24
N ILE A 3 3.33 -3.80 -10.49
CA ILE A 3 4.58 -3.01 -10.49
C ILE A 3 4.59 -1.96 -11.61
N GLU A 4 3.98 -2.27 -12.76
CA GLU A 4 3.78 -1.33 -13.88
C GLU A 4 2.74 -0.23 -13.59
N GLY A 5 2.19 -0.16 -12.37
CA GLY A 5 1.26 0.89 -11.93
C GLY A 5 -0.24 0.59 -12.13
N PHE A 6 -0.59 -0.59 -12.67
CA PHE A 6 -1.99 -0.98 -12.79
C PHE A 6 -2.61 -1.30 -11.42
N GLY A 7 -3.79 -0.73 -11.16
CA GLY A 7 -4.57 -1.04 -9.95
C GLY A 7 -5.30 -2.37 -10.02
N PRO A 8 -5.79 -2.90 -8.89
CA PRO A 8 -6.53 -4.16 -8.85
C PRO A 8 -7.75 -4.20 -9.79
N ASP A 9 -8.51 -3.09 -9.91
CA ASP A 9 -9.63 -2.97 -10.85
C ASP A 9 -9.18 -2.97 -12.32
N GLN A 10 -8.07 -2.29 -12.63
CA GLN A 10 -7.50 -2.28 -13.98
C GLN A 10 -6.96 -3.66 -14.36
N ILE A 11 -6.28 -4.34 -13.44
CA ILE A 11 -5.81 -5.72 -13.59
C ILE A 11 -7.00 -6.65 -13.82
N ALA A 12 -8.06 -6.56 -13.01
CA ALA A 12 -9.26 -7.36 -13.17
C ALA A 12 -9.92 -7.15 -14.55
N LYS A 13 -10.03 -5.91 -15.02
CA LYS A 13 -10.55 -5.60 -16.35
C LYS A 13 -9.67 -6.19 -17.46
N LYS A 14 -8.35 -6.04 -17.35
CA LYS A 14 -7.39 -6.58 -18.32
C LYS A 14 -7.47 -8.11 -18.42
N LEU A 15 -7.43 -8.80 -17.28
CA LEU A 15 -7.59 -10.27 -17.22
C LEU A 15 -8.94 -10.73 -17.78
N SER A 16 -10.00 -9.96 -17.54
CA SER A 16 -11.33 -10.25 -18.10
C SER A 16 -11.36 -10.04 -19.62
N SER A 17 -10.71 -9.00 -20.15
CA SER A 17 -10.63 -8.76 -21.60
C SER A 17 -9.78 -9.81 -22.33
N GLU A 18 -8.73 -10.31 -21.68
CA GLU A 18 -7.87 -11.39 -22.17
C GLU A 18 -8.54 -12.77 -22.04
N LYS A 19 -9.79 -12.84 -21.53
CA LYS A 19 -10.56 -14.07 -21.30
C LYS A 19 -9.84 -15.08 -20.40
N VAL A 20 -9.02 -14.61 -19.46
CA VAL A 20 -8.36 -15.47 -18.47
C VAL A 20 -9.39 -16.02 -17.49
N LEU A 21 -9.36 -17.32 -17.23
CA LEU A 21 -10.25 -17.98 -16.28
C LEU A 21 -10.00 -17.48 -14.85
N ILE A 22 -11.07 -17.23 -14.10
CA ILE A 22 -10.96 -16.93 -12.66
C ILE A 22 -10.45 -18.17 -11.90
N PRO A 23 -9.81 -18.00 -10.73
CA PRO A 23 -9.18 -19.11 -10.01
C PRO A 23 -10.12 -20.30 -9.72
N ILE A 24 -11.39 -20.03 -9.39
CA ILE A 24 -12.40 -21.08 -9.14
C ILE A 24 -12.71 -21.84 -10.43
N ALA A 25 -12.93 -21.14 -11.54
CA ALA A 25 -13.22 -21.77 -12.84
C ALA A 25 -12.02 -22.59 -13.35
N TYR A 26 -10.80 -22.08 -13.13
CA TYR A 26 -9.57 -22.80 -13.44
C TYR A 26 -9.38 -24.05 -12.58
N ALA A 27 -9.67 -23.96 -11.27
CA ALA A 27 -9.59 -25.12 -10.38
C ALA A 27 -10.57 -26.23 -10.81
N ILE A 28 -11.82 -25.86 -11.16
CA ILE A 28 -12.83 -26.81 -11.66
C ILE A 28 -12.40 -27.42 -13.01
N SER A 29 -11.85 -26.62 -13.94
CA SER A 29 -11.38 -27.14 -15.23
C SER A 29 -10.20 -28.11 -15.10
N LYS A 30 -9.43 -27.99 -14.02
CA LYS A 30 -8.35 -28.93 -13.65
C LYS A 30 -8.82 -30.12 -12.79
N GLY A 31 -10.12 -30.21 -12.48
CA GLY A 31 -10.70 -31.33 -11.71
C GLY A 31 -10.60 -31.17 -10.19
N TYR A 32 -10.24 -29.99 -9.68
CA TYR A 32 -10.23 -29.74 -8.23
C TYR A 32 -11.62 -29.42 -7.70
N ILE A 33 -11.89 -29.86 -6.47
CA ILE A 33 -13.12 -29.52 -5.74
C ILE A 33 -13.02 -28.07 -5.26
N ALA A 34 -13.67 -27.15 -5.97
CA ALA A 34 -13.76 -25.76 -5.57
C ALA A 34 -15.15 -25.45 -4.99
N SER A 35 -15.17 -24.73 -3.86
CA SER A 35 -16.41 -24.24 -3.25
C SER A 35 -16.64 -22.80 -3.68
N GLY A 36 -17.67 -22.56 -4.49
CA GLY A 36 -18.09 -21.23 -4.90
C GLY A 36 -18.83 -21.23 -6.23
N ASN A 37 -19.90 -20.45 -6.32
CA ASN A 37 -20.65 -20.26 -7.55
C ASN A 37 -20.10 -19.07 -8.32
N TYR A 38 -19.87 -19.24 -9.62
CA TYR A 38 -19.60 -18.15 -10.55
C TYR A 38 -20.59 -18.20 -11.70
N LYS A 39 -21.09 -17.02 -12.11
CA LYS A 39 -21.98 -16.90 -13.29
C LYS A 39 -21.19 -16.80 -14.59
N TYR A 40 -20.00 -16.18 -14.53
CA TYR A 40 -19.14 -15.94 -15.69
C TYR A 40 -17.72 -16.39 -15.36
N PRO A 41 -17.14 -17.36 -16.11
CA PRO A 41 -15.84 -17.96 -15.79
C PRO A 41 -14.64 -17.02 -16.00
N THR A 42 -14.81 -15.91 -16.71
CA THR A 42 -13.73 -14.96 -17.04
C THR A 42 -13.92 -13.59 -16.39
N ARG A 43 -14.95 -13.41 -15.54
CA ARG A 43 -15.22 -12.12 -14.90
C ARG A 43 -14.41 -11.98 -13.62
N TRP A 44 -13.27 -11.30 -13.72
CA TRP A 44 -12.43 -11.01 -12.57
C TRP A 44 -13.02 -9.92 -11.69
N ASN A 45 -12.87 -10.10 -10.38
CA ASN A 45 -13.23 -9.09 -9.38
C ASN A 45 -11.97 -8.49 -8.77
N ASP A 46 -12.01 -7.20 -8.45
CA ASP A 46 -10.87 -6.49 -7.85
C ASP A 46 -10.47 -7.10 -6.50
N SER A 47 -11.44 -7.49 -5.68
CA SER A 47 -11.23 -8.17 -4.40
C SER A 47 -10.51 -9.51 -4.53
N THR A 48 -10.70 -10.24 -5.63
CA THR A 48 -9.97 -11.49 -5.90
C THR A 48 -8.52 -11.20 -6.25
N VAL A 49 -8.27 -10.18 -7.08
CA VAL A 49 -6.91 -9.72 -7.41
C VAL A 49 -6.19 -9.25 -6.14
N VAL A 50 -6.87 -8.47 -5.30
CA VAL A 50 -6.33 -8.01 -4.01
C VAL A 50 -5.91 -9.18 -3.13
N LYS A 51 -6.76 -10.20 -2.98
CA LYS A 51 -6.42 -11.38 -2.16
C LYS A 51 -5.16 -12.06 -2.69
N ILE A 52 -5.08 -12.30 -4.00
CA ILE A 52 -3.90 -12.89 -4.65
C ILE A 52 -2.66 -12.05 -4.34
N LEU A 53 -2.71 -10.73 -4.50
CA LEU A 53 -1.56 -9.87 -4.22
C LEU A 53 -1.16 -9.84 -2.73
N GLU A 54 -2.02 -10.25 -1.80
CA GLU A 54 -1.74 -10.30 -0.35
C GLU A 54 -1.30 -11.67 0.15
N HIS A 55 -1.36 -12.71 -0.69
CA HIS A 55 -0.97 -14.06 -0.30
C HIS A 55 0.55 -14.19 -0.20
N MET A 56 1.05 -14.15 1.04
CA MET A 56 2.46 -14.39 1.37
C MET A 56 2.92 -15.81 0.99
N GLU A 57 1.99 -16.74 0.75
CA GLU A 57 2.30 -18.07 0.27
C GLU A 57 3.12 -18.05 -1.04
N TYR A 58 2.97 -17.02 -1.88
CA TYR A 58 3.77 -16.88 -3.10
C TYR A 58 5.26 -16.62 -2.85
N LEU A 59 5.66 -16.26 -1.62
CA LEU A 59 7.06 -16.15 -1.20
C LEU A 59 7.67 -17.50 -0.79
N GLY A 60 6.93 -18.60 -0.94
CA GLY A 60 7.38 -19.92 -0.50
C GLY A 60 7.16 -20.17 0.99
N HIS A 61 6.25 -19.44 1.63
CA HIS A 61 5.95 -19.56 3.06
C HIS A 61 4.63 -20.30 3.30
N THR A 62 4.54 -21.07 4.38
CA THR A 62 3.27 -21.64 4.84
C THR A 62 2.68 -20.78 5.93
N VAL A 63 1.51 -20.17 5.69
CA VAL A 63 0.83 -19.29 6.65
C VAL A 63 -0.37 -20.00 7.25
N ASN A 64 -0.28 -20.33 8.55
CA ASN A 64 -1.33 -21.03 9.29
C ASN A 64 -2.06 -20.10 10.27
N PHE A 65 -3.24 -20.55 10.72
CA PHE A 65 -4.07 -19.86 11.72
C PHE A 65 -4.59 -18.47 11.32
N LYS A 66 -4.89 -18.25 10.02
CA LYS A 66 -5.53 -17.00 9.52
C LYS A 66 -6.94 -16.74 10.07
N THR A 67 -7.62 -17.79 10.52
CA THR A 67 -8.96 -17.68 11.12
C THR A 67 -9.05 -18.56 12.35
N HIS A 68 -9.73 -18.08 13.37
CA HIS A 68 -10.05 -18.86 14.56
C HIS A 68 -11.58 -18.88 14.80
N ARG A 69 -12.02 -19.76 15.69
CA ARG A 69 -13.38 -19.76 16.23
C ARG A 69 -13.30 -19.49 17.72
N LYS A 70 -14.12 -18.57 18.23
CA LYS A 70 -14.15 -18.22 19.66
C LYS A 70 -14.52 -19.41 20.55
N SER A 71 -15.36 -20.31 20.04
CA SER A 71 -15.79 -21.53 20.73
C SER A 71 -16.23 -22.56 19.71
N TYR A 72 -16.17 -23.85 20.07
CA TYR A 72 -16.67 -24.94 19.23
C TYR A 72 -18.17 -24.81 18.92
N LYS A 73 -18.96 -24.20 19.82
CA LYS A 73 -20.40 -23.99 19.65
C LYS A 73 -20.73 -22.92 18.61
N ILE A 74 -19.81 -21.99 18.36
CA ILE A 74 -20.03 -20.86 17.46
C ILE A 74 -19.39 -21.20 16.11
N LYS A 75 -20.23 -21.43 15.09
CA LYS A 75 -19.77 -21.74 13.72
C LYS A 75 -19.15 -20.53 12.99
N LYS A 76 -19.36 -19.30 13.51
CA LYS A 76 -18.82 -18.05 12.96
C LYS A 76 -17.29 -18.07 13.02
N LYS A 77 -16.64 -17.94 11.86
CA LYS A 77 -15.19 -17.79 11.74
C LYS A 77 -14.83 -16.31 11.97
N MET A 78 -13.82 -16.09 12.80
CA MET A 78 -13.25 -14.76 13.06
C MET A 78 -11.85 -14.71 12.45
N GLN A 79 -11.47 -13.57 11.88
CA GLN A 79 -10.12 -13.35 11.39
C GLN A 79 -9.19 -13.13 12.58
N THR A 80 -8.03 -13.76 12.58
CA THR A 80 -6.97 -13.49 13.57
C THR A 80 -6.14 -12.28 13.12
N PRO A 81 -5.67 -11.44 14.05
CA PRO A 81 -4.66 -10.43 13.76
C PRO A 81 -3.44 -11.04 13.08
N ARG A 82 -2.79 -10.31 12.17
CA ARG A 82 -1.61 -10.80 11.44
C ARG A 82 -0.45 -11.19 12.37
N GLU A 83 -0.37 -10.56 13.54
CA GLU A 83 0.64 -10.84 14.58
C GLU A 83 0.51 -12.23 15.19
N GLU A 84 -0.69 -12.82 15.17
CA GLU A 84 -0.96 -14.16 15.71
C GLU A 84 -0.82 -15.25 14.63
N TRP A 85 -0.49 -14.88 13.39
CA TRP A 85 -0.32 -15.85 12.31
C TRP A 85 0.97 -16.63 12.52
N LYS A 86 0.89 -17.96 12.40
CA LYS A 86 2.11 -18.79 12.39
C LYS A 86 2.60 -18.91 10.95
N ILE A 87 3.69 -18.21 10.67
CA ILE A 87 4.34 -18.20 9.37
C ILE A 87 5.55 -19.11 9.44
N PHE A 88 5.57 -20.16 8.62
CA PHE A 88 6.71 -21.03 8.43
C PHE A 88 7.39 -20.63 7.12
N GLU A 89 8.62 -20.12 7.23
CA GLU A 89 9.36 -19.61 6.08
C GLU A 89 9.94 -20.75 5.23
N ASN A 90 10.10 -20.50 3.93
CA ASN A 90 10.77 -21.38 2.94
C ASN A 90 10.33 -22.86 2.93
N THR A 91 9.03 -23.10 2.99
CA THR A 91 8.46 -24.45 2.92
C THR A 91 8.34 -24.99 1.50
N HIS A 92 8.28 -24.12 0.49
CA HIS A 92 8.17 -24.50 -0.93
C HIS A 92 8.85 -23.45 -1.83
N PRO A 93 9.13 -23.77 -3.10
CA PRO A 93 9.74 -22.82 -4.03
C PRO A 93 8.92 -21.54 -4.18
N ALA A 94 9.56 -20.39 -3.97
CA ALA A 94 8.93 -19.09 -4.11
C ALA A 94 8.59 -18.79 -5.59
N ILE A 95 7.40 -18.25 -5.83
CA ILE A 95 6.94 -17.79 -7.15
C ILE A 95 7.39 -16.35 -7.40
N ILE A 96 7.46 -15.53 -6.33
CA ILE A 96 7.86 -14.12 -6.37
C ILE A 96 8.98 -13.83 -5.36
N THR A 97 9.76 -12.78 -5.62
CA THR A 97 10.80 -12.35 -4.69
C THR A 97 10.22 -11.52 -3.54
N GLN A 98 10.90 -11.50 -2.39
CA GLN A 98 10.54 -10.66 -1.25
C GLN A 98 10.48 -9.18 -1.65
N HIS A 99 11.44 -8.73 -2.46
CA HIS A 99 11.52 -7.36 -2.95
C HIS A 99 10.27 -6.95 -3.73
N ASP A 100 9.85 -7.78 -4.70
CA ASP A 100 8.68 -7.49 -5.52
C ASP A 100 7.39 -7.47 -4.71
N PHE A 101 7.26 -8.37 -3.74
CA PHE A 101 6.10 -8.41 -2.84
C PHE A 101 6.01 -7.14 -2.00
N ASP A 102 7.11 -6.73 -1.38
CA ASP A 102 7.17 -5.53 -0.53
C ASP A 102 6.89 -4.26 -1.34
N LEU A 103 7.45 -4.17 -2.55
CA LEU A 103 7.18 -3.08 -3.49
C LEU A 103 5.68 -2.98 -3.81
N VAL A 104 5.05 -4.11 -4.13
CA VAL A 104 3.60 -4.15 -4.42
C VAL A 104 2.78 -3.74 -3.20
N GLN A 105 3.12 -4.18 -1.98
CA GLN A 105 2.39 -3.75 -0.78
C GLN A 105 2.54 -2.24 -0.54
N ALA A 106 3.74 -1.69 -0.68
CA ALA A 106 3.99 -0.25 -0.54
C ALA A 106 3.21 0.58 -1.59
N LEU A 107 3.19 0.15 -2.85
CA LEU A 107 2.41 0.79 -3.91
C LEU A 107 0.91 0.77 -3.63
N ARG A 108 0.42 -0.31 -3.01
CA ARG A 108 -1.01 -0.46 -2.67
C ARG A 108 -1.42 0.37 -1.46
N GLN A 109 -0.57 0.49 -0.44
CA GLN A 109 -0.85 1.33 0.74
C GLN A 109 -0.96 2.82 0.37
N ASN A 110 -0.11 3.29 -0.53
CA ASN A 110 -0.07 4.70 -0.95
C ASN A 110 -1.02 5.02 -2.11
N ARG A 111 -1.91 4.10 -2.49
CA ARG A 111 -2.70 4.28 -3.71
C ARG A 111 -3.77 5.37 -3.54
N ARG A 112 -3.56 6.48 -4.24
CA ARG A 112 -4.59 7.52 -4.43
C ARG A 112 -5.67 6.96 -5.36
N ARG A 113 -6.93 7.09 -4.96
CA ARG A 113 -8.08 6.68 -5.80
C ARG A 113 -8.03 7.50 -7.09
N MET A 114 -7.83 6.83 -8.24
CA MET A 114 -7.93 7.49 -9.55
C MET A 114 -9.33 8.09 -9.69
N GLN A 115 -9.40 9.41 -9.83
CA GLN A 115 -10.65 10.10 -10.12
C GLN A 115 -11.00 9.84 -11.60
N LYS A 116 -12.29 9.68 -11.92
CA LYS A 116 -12.76 9.53 -13.33
C LYS A 116 -12.49 10.75 -14.21
N CYS A 117 -11.97 11.83 -13.63
CA CYS A 117 -11.74 13.11 -14.26
C CYS A 117 -10.22 13.31 -14.33
N GLU A 118 -9.74 13.73 -15.50
CA GLU A 118 -8.33 13.95 -15.81
C GLU A 118 -7.70 15.01 -14.89
N GLU A 119 -8.50 15.97 -14.41
CA GLU A 119 -8.07 16.98 -13.46
C GLU A 119 -8.05 16.45 -12.03
N LEU A 120 -6.84 16.19 -11.54
CA LEU A 120 -6.56 15.89 -10.15
C LEU A 120 -6.90 17.11 -9.28
N ASN A 121 -7.62 16.89 -8.19
CA ASN A 121 -7.82 17.93 -7.18
C ASN A 121 -6.54 18.11 -6.34
N PRO A 122 -5.95 19.32 -6.29
CA PRO A 122 -4.75 19.57 -5.49
C PRO A 122 -4.97 19.25 -4.01
N PHE A 123 -6.19 19.40 -3.49
CA PHE A 123 -6.50 19.19 -2.07
C PHE A 123 -6.88 17.75 -1.70
N SER A 124 -6.79 16.81 -2.65
CA SER A 124 -7.23 15.43 -2.44
C SER A 124 -6.42 14.72 -1.35
N GLY A 125 -7.09 14.38 -0.24
CA GLY A 125 -6.50 13.64 0.88
C GLY A 125 -5.76 14.50 1.92
N MET A 126 -5.77 15.83 1.76
CA MET A 126 -5.17 16.78 2.70
C MET A 126 -6.20 17.50 3.58
N VAL A 127 -7.48 17.52 3.15
CA VAL A 127 -8.53 18.27 3.85
C VAL A 127 -9.36 17.34 4.72
N TYR A 128 -9.52 17.74 5.98
CA TYR A 128 -10.25 17.01 7.02
C TYR A 128 -11.33 17.90 7.62
N CYS A 129 -12.43 17.30 8.05
CA CYS A 129 -13.47 17.97 8.81
C CYS A 129 -12.96 18.28 10.22
N ALA A 130 -13.15 19.51 10.69
CA ALA A 130 -12.73 19.90 12.04
C ALA A 130 -13.47 19.11 13.13
N ASP A 131 -14.77 18.90 12.96
CA ASP A 131 -15.61 18.28 14.00
C ASP A 131 -15.42 16.77 14.14
N CYS A 132 -15.42 16.02 13.02
CA CYS A 132 -15.35 14.56 13.05
C CYS A 132 -13.99 13.98 12.65
N GLY A 133 -13.02 14.83 12.28
CA GLY A 133 -11.69 14.40 11.84
C GLY A 133 -11.65 13.60 10.53
N ALA A 134 -12.79 13.37 9.88
CA ALA A 134 -12.86 12.55 8.68
C ALA A 134 -12.44 13.33 7.43
N LYS A 135 -11.90 12.63 6.43
CA LYS A 135 -11.46 13.23 5.14
C LYS A 135 -12.64 13.85 4.39
N MET A 136 -12.45 15.03 3.81
CA MET A 136 -13.50 15.63 2.97
C MET A 136 -13.44 15.10 1.53
N TYR A 137 -14.61 14.89 0.91
CA TYR A 137 -14.73 14.44 -0.47
C TYR A 137 -15.08 15.57 -1.42
N LEU A 138 -14.43 15.57 -2.57
CA LEU A 138 -14.75 16.47 -3.67
C LEU A 138 -16.05 16.06 -4.36
N CYS A 139 -16.95 17.03 -4.48
CA CYS A 139 -18.16 16.95 -5.27
C CYS A 139 -18.01 17.84 -6.50
N ARG A 140 -18.08 17.20 -7.67
CA ARG A 140 -18.16 17.86 -8.98
C ARG A 140 -19.48 17.50 -9.62
N ALA A 141 -20.22 18.49 -10.11
CA ALA A 141 -21.41 18.26 -10.91
C ALA A 141 -21.09 18.61 -12.37
N ARG A 142 -21.41 17.70 -13.31
CA ARG A 142 -21.15 17.93 -14.75
C ARG A 142 -21.90 19.13 -15.33
N THR A 143 -23.02 19.48 -14.71
CA THR A 143 -23.88 20.60 -15.09
C THR A 143 -23.44 21.93 -14.49
N GLN A 144 -22.54 21.90 -13.51
CA GLN A 144 -22.10 23.09 -12.79
C GLN A 144 -20.72 23.53 -13.28
N PRO A 145 -20.47 24.86 -13.31
CA PRO A 145 -19.14 25.37 -13.59
C PRO A 145 -18.14 24.93 -12.51
N LYS A 146 -16.86 24.82 -12.89
CA LYS A 146 -15.77 24.35 -11.99
C LYS A 146 -15.63 25.19 -10.71
N ASN A 147 -16.05 26.44 -10.72
CA ASN A 147 -16.04 27.31 -9.53
C ASN A 147 -17.06 26.91 -8.45
N GLN A 148 -18.00 26.02 -8.76
CA GLN A 148 -18.96 25.43 -7.80
C GLN A 148 -18.50 24.08 -7.24
N ASP A 149 -17.31 23.61 -7.65
CA ASP A 149 -16.70 22.45 -7.03
C ASP A 149 -16.53 22.71 -5.52
N HIS A 150 -16.91 21.73 -4.71
CA HIS A 150 -16.84 21.85 -3.25
C HIS A 150 -16.41 20.54 -2.60
N LEU A 151 -15.75 20.67 -1.47
CA LEU A 151 -15.41 19.58 -0.57
C LEU A 151 -16.52 19.47 0.47
N LYS A 152 -17.02 18.26 0.72
CA LYS A 152 -17.99 17.98 1.79
C LYS A 152 -17.48 16.93 2.76
N CYS A 153 -17.91 17.01 4.01
CA CYS A 153 -17.56 16.01 5.03
C CYS A 153 -17.98 14.59 4.60
N SER A 154 -17.06 13.62 4.70
CA SER A 154 -17.36 12.23 4.35
C SER A 154 -18.32 11.55 5.30
N THR A 155 -18.28 11.92 6.58
CA THR A 155 -19.13 11.32 7.62
C THR A 155 -20.56 11.75 7.40
N TYR A 156 -20.82 13.06 7.31
CA TYR A 156 -22.14 13.60 6.99
C TYR A 156 -22.71 13.06 5.67
N ALA A 157 -21.87 12.86 4.66
CA ALA A 157 -22.30 12.31 3.37
C ALA A 157 -22.74 10.83 3.45
N LYS A 158 -22.33 10.10 4.48
CA LYS A 158 -22.71 8.70 4.72
C LYS A 158 -23.82 8.59 5.76
N ASP A 159 -23.68 9.30 6.87
CA ASP A 159 -24.58 9.31 8.00
C ASP A 159 -24.72 10.75 8.53
N GLN A 160 -25.94 11.27 8.46
CA GLN A 160 -26.26 12.65 8.83
C GLN A 160 -26.36 12.85 10.34
N LEU A 161 -26.34 11.79 11.14
CA LEU A 161 -26.44 11.86 12.61
C LEU A 161 -25.07 12.01 13.28
N GLU A 162 -24.00 11.53 12.65
CA GLU A 162 -22.64 11.54 13.24
C GLU A 162 -21.88 12.86 13.03
N CYS A 163 -22.32 13.72 12.10
CA CYS A 163 -21.70 15.01 11.81
C CYS A 163 -22.73 15.96 11.20
N SER A 164 -22.46 17.26 11.16
CA SER A 164 -23.31 18.26 10.51
C SER A 164 -22.89 18.53 9.05
N ALA A 165 -23.65 19.37 8.35
CA ALA A 165 -23.48 19.69 6.94
C ALA A 165 -22.27 20.60 6.65
N HIS A 166 -21.06 20.11 6.88
CA HIS A 166 -19.83 20.84 6.55
C HIS A 166 -19.47 20.72 5.08
N TYR A 167 -19.32 21.86 4.42
CA TYR A 167 -18.77 21.96 3.08
C TYR A 167 -17.97 23.25 2.89
N ILE A 168 -17.02 23.22 1.97
CA ILE A 168 -16.23 24.39 1.56
C ILE A 168 -16.01 24.34 0.04
N ARG A 169 -16.16 25.47 -0.64
CA ARG A 169 -15.86 25.56 -2.08
C ARG A 169 -14.36 25.48 -2.31
N THR A 170 -13.96 24.82 -3.39
CA THR A 170 -12.53 24.65 -3.73
C THR A 170 -11.85 25.99 -4.02
N VAL A 171 -12.56 26.92 -4.67
CA VAL A 171 -12.07 28.28 -4.98
C VAL A 171 -11.73 29.02 -3.69
N VAL A 172 -12.64 29.02 -2.71
CA VAL A 172 -12.44 29.69 -1.41
C VAL A 172 -11.28 29.05 -0.66
N LEU A 173 -11.20 27.73 -0.65
CA LEU A 173 -10.08 27.03 -0.01
C LEU A 173 -8.74 27.39 -0.66
N GLN A 174 -8.70 27.48 -1.99
CA GLN A 174 -7.50 27.86 -2.73
C GLN A 174 -7.06 29.28 -2.40
N GLU A 175 -7.99 30.24 -2.35
CA GLU A 175 -7.70 31.62 -1.97
C GLU A 175 -7.16 31.71 -0.53
N LEU A 176 -7.76 30.99 0.41
CA LEU A 176 -7.30 30.97 1.81
C LEU A 176 -5.89 30.39 1.93
N VAL A 177 -5.62 29.26 1.28
CA VAL A 177 -4.28 28.63 1.31
C VAL A 177 -3.25 29.56 0.68
N LEU A 178 -3.56 30.19 -0.45
CA LEU A 178 -2.65 31.12 -1.13
C LEU A 178 -2.37 32.35 -0.27
N LYS A 179 -3.40 32.88 0.41
CA LYS A 179 -3.24 34.01 1.34
C LYS A 179 -2.34 33.66 2.52
N GLU A 180 -2.54 32.51 3.15
CA GLU A 180 -1.70 32.09 4.28
C GLU A 180 -0.27 31.77 3.83
N LEU A 181 -0.09 31.18 2.64
CA LEU A 181 1.25 30.98 2.06
C LEU A 181 1.98 32.31 1.84
N ASN A 182 1.30 33.32 1.29
CA ASN A 182 1.92 34.64 1.09
C ASN A 182 2.30 35.29 2.43
N LYS A 183 1.44 35.23 3.44
CA LYS A 183 1.79 35.74 4.79
C LYS A 183 3.00 35.02 5.39
N LEU A 184 3.11 33.71 5.19
CA LEU A 184 4.27 32.95 5.64
C LEU A 184 5.53 33.42 4.90
N LEU A 185 5.44 33.66 3.60
CA LEU A 185 6.57 34.21 2.82
C LEU A 185 6.96 35.60 3.30
N ASP A 186 6.00 36.47 3.58
CA ASP A 186 6.27 37.82 4.13
C ASP A 186 6.98 37.72 5.49
N THR A 187 6.50 36.82 6.37
CA THR A 187 7.10 36.59 7.69
C THR A 187 8.54 36.06 7.57
N ILE A 188 8.78 35.15 6.63
CA ILE A 188 10.12 34.62 6.32
C ILE A 188 11.02 35.72 5.79
N HIS A 189 10.51 36.61 4.94
CA HIS A 189 11.29 37.71 4.40
C HIS A 189 11.68 38.73 5.48
N GLU A 190 10.80 38.99 6.46
CA GLU A 190 11.08 39.87 7.59
C GLU A 190 12.10 39.27 8.58
N HIS A 191 12.18 37.94 8.69
CA HIS A 191 13.03 37.21 9.64
C HIS A 191 13.93 36.19 8.93
N GLU A 192 14.57 36.61 7.84
CA GLU A 192 15.32 35.70 6.96
C GLU A 192 16.45 34.98 7.70
N ASP A 193 17.22 35.70 8.52
CA ASP A 193 18.35 35.13 9.27
C ASP A 193 17.90 34.06 10.28
N GLU A 194 16.81 34.32 11.02
CA GLU A 194 16.25 33.35 11.98
C GLU A 194 15.70 32.12 11.26
N PHE A 195 15.03 32.32 10.12
CA PHE A 195 14.52 31.23 9.31
C PHE A 195 15.66 30.36 8.75
N VAL A 196 16.74 30.97 8.26
CA VAL A 196 17.92 30.24 7.77
C VAL A 196 18.57 29.44 8.89
N GLN A 197 18.72 30.00 10.08
CA GLN A 197 19.25 29.26 11.23
C GLN A 197 18.36 28.07 11.60
N LEU A 198 17.05 28.28 11.72
CA LEU A 198 16.10 27.21 12.03
C LEU A 198 16.10 26.11 10.94
N ALA A 199 16.18 26.49 9.67
CA ALA A 199 16.26 25.56 8.55
C ALA A 199 17.57 24.75 8.56
N MET A 200 18.70 25.40 8.88
CA MET A 200 20.00 24.73 9.02
C MET A 200 20.02 23.75 10.20
N GLU A 201 19.48 24.14 11.36
CA GLU A 201 19.37 23.26 12.52
C GLU A 201 18.51 22.03 12.21
N ARG A 202 17.35 22.24 11.57
CA ARG A 202 16.47 21.14 11.14
C ARG A 202 17.17 20.22 10.15
N SER A 203 17.85 20.79 9.15
CA SER A 203 18.61 20.03 8.18
C SER A 203 19.74 19.24 8.82
N ALA A 204 20.41 19.78 9.85
CA ALA A 204 21.46 19.08 10.57
C ALA A 204 20.90 17.86 11.32
N VAL A 205 19.76 18.00 11.98
CA VAL A 205 19.06 16.89 12.67
C VAL A 205 18.63 15.80 11.69
N ASP A 206 18.03 16.18 10.56
CA ASP A 206 17.62 15.22 9.53
C ASP A 206 18.84 14.51 8.93
N HIS A 207 19.92 15.24 8.68
CA HIS A 207 21.17 14.67 8.17
C HIS A 207 21.82 13.71 9.18
N GLU A 208 21.79 14.03 10.47
CA GLU A 208 22.29 13.14 11.52
C GLU A 208 21.46 11.85 11.62
N TYR A 209 20.12 11.96 11.52
CA TYR A 209 19.23 10.81 11.46
C TYR A 209 19.54 9.91 10.26
N ASP A 210 19.68 10.49 9.07
CA ASP A 210 20.00 9.77 7.85
C ASP A 210 21.38 9.13 7.89
N LEU A 211 22.39 9.82 8.42
CA LEU A 211 23.73 9.27 8.66
C LEU A 211 23.68 8.07 9.61
N LYS A 212 22.90 8.17 10.70
CA LYS A 212 22.73 7.06 11.65
C LYS A 212 22.03 5.87 11.01
N LYS A 213 21.03 6.10 10.16
CA LYS A 213 20.35 5.07 9.39
C LYS A 213 21.30 4.42 8.37
N ALA A 214 22.06 5.21 7.63
CA ALA A 214 23.04 4.73 6.66
C ALA A 214 24.13 3.88 7.32
N LYS A 215 24.71 4.34 8.45
CA LYS A 215 25.69 3.58 9.24
C LYS A 215 25.15 2.22 9.71
N ARG A 216 23.89 2.18 10.17
CA ARG A 216 23.24 0.91 10.57
C ARG A 216 23.08 -0.05 9.39
N THR A 217 22.71 0.46 8.22
CA THR A 217 22.59 -0.34 6.99
C THR A 217 23.96 -0.86 6.55
N LEU A 218 24.99 -0.01 6.57
CA LEU A 218 26.36 -0.38 6.23
C LEU A 218 26.86 -1.51 7.13
N TYR A 219 26.71 -1.39 8.45
CA TYR A 219 27.09 -2.44 9.39
C TYR A 219 26.38 -3.78 9.12
N LYS A 220 25.08 -3.76 8.81
CA LYS A 220 24.33 -4.98 8.46
C LYS A 220 24.86 -5.62 7.18
N ASN A 221 25.17 -4.81 6.17
CA ASN A 221 25.70 -5.29 4.90
C ASN A 221 27.11 -5.85 5.04
N GLU A 222 28.00 -5.18 5.79
CA GLU A 222 29.35 -5.70 6.08
C GLU A 222 29.30 -7.03 6.83
N LYS A 223 28.43 -7.14 7.85
CA LYS A 223 28.21 -8.41 8.55
C LYS A 223 27.72 -9.50 7.60
N ARG A 224 26.81 -9.17 6.69
CA ARG A 224 26.29 -10.11 5.69
C ARG A 224 27.37 -10.55 4.71
N ILE A 225 28.23 -9.64 4.25
CA ILE A 225 29.38 -9.95 3.39
C ILE A 225 30.32 -10.91 4.12
N ALA A 226 30.69 -10.61 5.37
CA ALA A 226 31.57 -11.47 6.16
C ALA A 226 30.97 -12.87 6.44
N GLU A 227 29.66 -12.97 6.61
CA GLU A 227 28.96 -14.28 6.69
C GLU A 227 29.03 -15.03 5.37
N LEU A 228 28.80 -14.35 4.24
CA LEU A 228 28.88 -14.95 2.91
C LEU A 228 30.31 -15.40 2.59
N ASP A 229 31.34 -14.63 2.92
CA ASP A 229 32.75 -15.02 2.71
C ASP A 229 33.11 -16.30 3.49
N LYS A 230 32.60 -16.44 4.72
CA LYS A 230 32.77 -17.66 5.51
C LYS A 230 32.07 -18.86 4.87
N LEU A 231 30.87 -18.65 4.34
CA LEU A 231 30.12 -19.69 3.62
C LEU A 231 30.81 -20.08 2.31
N PHE A 232 31.29 -19.11 1.52
CA PHE A 232 32.08 -19.36 0.31
C PHE A 232 33.36 -20.13 0.60
N THR A 233 34.09 -19.74 1.65
CA THR A 233 35.32 -20.45 2.05
C THR A 233 35.02 -21.90 2.46
N ARG A 234 33.92 -22.14 3.18
CA ARG A 234 33.48 -23.51 3.52
C ARG A 234 33.07 -24.30 2.28
N LEU A 235 32.20 -23.74 1.43
CA LEU A 235 31.77 -24.35 0.17
C LEU A 235 32.96 -24.72 -0.71
N TYR A 236 33.94 -23.82 -0.86
CA TYR A 236 35.15 -24.10 -1.64
C TYR A 236 35.96 -25.25 -1.03
N LYS A 237 36.15 -25.28 0.29
CA LYS A 237 36.82 -26.40 0.99
C LYS A 237 36.06 -27.72 0.85
N ASP A 238 34.73 -27.68 0.93
CA ASP A 238 33.88 -28.86 0.80
C ASP A 238 33.85 -29.38 -0.66
N ASN A 239 33.96 -28.48 -1.66
CA ASN A 239 34.14 -28.85 -3.07
C ASN A 239 35.52 -29.50 -3.32
N VAL A 240 36.60 -28.87 -2.85
CA VAL A 240 37.97 -29.41 -2.99
C VAL A 240 38.15 -30.75 -2.27
N SER A 241 37.46 -30.96 -1.15
CA SER A 241 37.47 -32.24 -0.42
C SER A 241 36.53 -33.31 -1.00
N GLY A 242 35.89 -33.03 -2.15
CA GLY A 242 35.05 -33.98 -2.89
C GLY A 242 33.73 -34.32 -2.22
N LYS A 243 33.31 -33.57 -1.19
CA LYS A 243 32.01 -33.75 -0.52
C LYS A 243 30.86 -33.15 -1.32
N ILE A 244 31.19 -32.25 -2.25
CA ILE A 244 30.26 -31.67 -3.20
C ILE A 244 30.76 -32.11 -4.58
N THR A 245 29.87 -32.71 -5.37
CA THR A 245 30.15 -33.11 -6.75
C THR A 245 29.78 -31.96 -7.69
N GLU A 246 30.68 -31.62 -8.61
CA GLU A 246 30.36 -30.71 -9.72
C GLU A 246 29.28 -31.40 -10.57
N VAL A 247 28.09 -30.80 -10.61
CA VAL A 247 27.01 -31.15 -11.54
C VAL A 247 26.98 -30.12 -12.65
#